data_AF-A0A5N5GN34-F1
#
_entry.id   AF-A0A5N5GN34-F1
#
_cell.length_a   1.000
_cell.length_b   1.000
_cell.length_c   1.000
_cell.angle_alpha   90.00
_cell.angle_beta   90.00
_cell.angle_gamma   90.00
#
_symmetry.space_group_name_H-M   'P 1'
#
loop_
_entity.id
_entity.type
_entity.pdbx_description
1 polymer ?
#
loop_
_entity_poly.entity_id
_entity_poly.type
_entity_poly.pdbx_seq_one_letter_code
_entity_poly.pdbx_strand_id
1 'polypeptide(L)'
;MGAAWGSSSIIGQLHEKRVISGSFSYCMPAFGQDIGAPPSTFLRFGDDIPRRQGMSTTSLVEYRGESHYYVNLVGIIPREVFVRRGHNTGTIIDSGAD
;
A
#
# COMPACT_ATOMS: atom_id res chain seq x y z
N MET A 1 6.66 1.12 -12.48
CA MET A 1 5.36 0.44 -12.73
C MET A 1 4.37 1.01 -11.73
N GLY A 2 3.27 1.61 -12.18
CA GLY A 2 2.33 2.28 -11.27
C GLY A 2 1.28 1.31 -10.72
N ALA A 3 1.18 1.22 -9.40
CA ALA A 3 0.18 0.40 -8.71
C ALA A 3 -0.96 1.21 -8.09
N ALA A 4 -1.02 2.52 -8.34
CA ALA A 4 -2.03 3.47 -7.87
C ALA A 4 -3.45 3.15 -8.35
N TRP A 5 -4.45 3.91 -7.89
CA TRP A 5 -5.79 3.88 -8.48
C TRP A 5 -5.79 4.32 -9.94
N GLY A 6 -6.79 3.86 -10.69
CA GLY A 6 -7.05 4.27 -12.07
C GLY A 6 -6.85 3.15 -13.09
N SER A 7 -7.52 3.29 -14.24
CA SER A 7 -7.52 2.31 -15.34
C SER A 7 -6.15 2.11 -15.99
N SER A 8 -5.27 3.12 -15.92
CA SER A 8 -3.92 3.04 -16.48
C SER A 8 -2.92 2.34 -15.55
N SER A 9 -3.25 2.10 -14.28
CA SER A 9 -2.37 1.36 -13.37
C SER A 9 -2.34 -0.13 -13.69
N ILE A 10 -1.28 -0.84 -13.27
CA ILE A 10 -1.20 -2.29 -13.50
C ILE A 10 -2.38 -3.01 -12.82
N ILE A 11 -2.83 -2.50 -11.66
CA ILE A 11 -3.96 -3.06 -10.92
C ILE A 11 -5.26 -2.83 -11.68
N GLY A 12 -5.49 -1.60 -12.18
CA GLY A 12 -6.65 -1.25 -12.98
C GLY A 12 -6.74 -2.09 -14.26
N GLN A 13 -5.64 -2.18 -15.02
CA GLN A 13 -5.59 -2.96 -16.26
C GLN A 13 -5.86 -4.46 -16.03
N LEU A 14 -5.30 -5.05 -14.97
CA LEU A 14 -5.53 -6.46 -14.64
C LEU A 14 -6.97 -6.71 -14.15
N HIS A 15 -7.53 -5.75 -13.41
CA HIS A 15 -8.90 -5.80 -12.95
C HIS A 15 -9.91 -5.69 -14.10
N GLU A 16 -9.72 -4.74 -15.01
CA GLU A 16 -10.57 -4.55 -16.20
C GLU A 16 -10.59 -5.78 -17.10
N LYS A 17 -9.44 -6.46 -17.23
CA LYS A 17 -9.31 -7.73 -17.96
C LYS A 17 -9.85 -8.94 -17.18
N ARG A 18 -10.39 -8.74 -15.98
CA ARG A 18 -10.91 -9.79 -15.08
C ARG A 18 -9.86 -10.86 -14.75
N VAL A 19 -8.59 -10.49 -14.74
CA VAL A 19 -7.49 -11.37 -14.32
C VAL A 19 -7.41 -11.42 -12.80
N ILE A 20 -7.72 -10.29 -12.14
CA ILE A 20 -7.68 -10.15 -10.68
C ILE A 20 -8.90 -9.39 -10.16
N SER A 21 -9.20 -9.54 -8.88
CA SER A 21 -10.31 -8.87 -8.18
C SER A 21 -10.06 -7.39 -7.86
N GLY A 22 -8.90 -6.83 -8.25
CA GLY A 22 -8.51 -5.45 -8.00
C GLY A 22 -7.67 -5.23 -6.74
N SER A 23 -7.25 -6.31 -6.06
CA SER A 23 -6.35 -6.27 -4.91
C SER A 23 -4.91 -6.62 -5.28
N PHE A 24 -3.96 -6.08 -4.52
CA PHE A 24 -2.57 -6.51 -4.56
C PHE A 24 -1.96 -6.45 -3.16
N SER A 25 -0.84 -7.15 -2.98
CA SER A 25 -0.01 -7.07 -1.78
C SER A 25 1.46 -6.99 -2.19
N TYR A 26 2.24 -6.17 -1.50
CA TYR A 26 3.67 -6.05 -1.75
C TYR A 26 4.44 -6.17 -0.44
N CYS A 27 5.58 -6.85 -0.49
CA CYS A 27 6.52 -7.00 0.61
C CYS A 27 7.87 -6.48 0.15
N MET A 28 8.26 -5.31 0.64
CA MET A 28 9.56 -4.71 0.32
C MET A 28 10.62 -5.28 1.27
N PRO A 29 11.78 -5.71 0.76
CA PRO A 29 12.88 -6.16 1.61
C PRO A 29 13.45 -4.97 2.38
N ALA A 30 13.98 -5.23 3.58
CA ALA A 30 14.74 -4.23 4.31
C ALA A 30 16.08 -4.00 3.56
N PHE A 31 16.33 -2.77 3.11
CA PHE A 31 17.61 -2.42 2.52
C PHE A 31 18.76 -2.68 3.51
N GLY A 32 19.77 -3.43 3.07
CA GLY A 32 21.01 -3.65 3.82
C GLY A 32 21.07 -4.84 4.79
N GLN A 33 20.02 -5.68 4.88
CA GLN A 33 20.05 -6.87 5.76
C GLN A 33 20.34 -8.20 5.04
N ASP A 34 20.24 -8.26 3.71
CA ASP A 34 20.42 -9.50 2.95
C ASP A 34 21.78 -9.55 2.23
N ILE A 35 22.88 -9.60 2.98
CA ILE A 35 24.19 -9.94 2.41
C ILE A 35 24.22 -11.46 2.18
N GLY A 36 23.81 -11.90 0.99
CA GLY A 36 24.01 -13.28 0.52
C GLY A 36 22.77 -14.14 0.30
N ALA A 37 21.56 -13.64 0.59
CA ALA A 37 20.30 -14.28 0.21
C ALA A 37 19.54 -13.41 -0.80
N PRO A 38 18.87 -13.99 -1.82
CA PRO A 38 17.99 -13.20 -2.68
C PRO A 38 16.89 -12.56 -1.82
N PRO A 39 16.65 -11.25 -1.91
CA PRO A 39 15.58 -10.62 -1.15
C PRO A 39 14.25 -11.28 -1.50
N SER A 40 13.49 -11.67 -0.49
CA SER A 40 12.18 -12.28 -0.65
C SER A 40 11.11 -11.20 -0.95
N THR A 41 11.32 -10.46 -2.03
CA THR A 41 10.37 -9.46 -2.53
C THR A 41 9.24 -10.18 -3.22
N PHE A 42 8.00 -9.95 -2.78
CA PHE A 42 6.83 -10.49 -3.45
C PHE A 42 5.88 -9.36 -3.78
N LEU A 43 5.44 -9.33 -5.04
CA LEU A 43 4.24 -8.64 -5.49
C LEU A 43 3.24 -9.72 -5.87
N ARG A 44 2.07 -9.71 -5.22
CA ARG A 44 0.99 -10.68 -5.45
C ARG A 44 -0.29 -9.95 -5.78
N PHE A 45 -1.15 -10.57 -6.58
CA PHE A 45 -2.38 -9.95 -7.05
C PHE A 45 -3.58 -10.86 -6.78
N GLY A 46 -4.75 -10.24 -6.56
CA GLY A 46 -6.02 -10.95 -6.45
C GLY A 46 -5.99 -12.07 -5.41
N ASP A 47 -6.32 -13.28 -5.86
CA ASP A 47 -6.49 -14.46 -5.01
C ASP A 47 -5.18 -15.06 -4.50
N ASP A 48 -4.03 -14.66 -5.05
CA ASP A 48 -2.70 -15.12 -4.62
C ASP A 48 -2.25 -14.48 -3.28
N ILE A 49 -3.01 -13.50 -2.78
CA ILE A 49 -2.70 -12.77 -1.55
C ILE A 49 -3.04 -13.67 -0.34
N PRO A 50 -2.05 -14.09 0.45
CA PRO A 50 -2.27 -15.02 1.55
C PRO A 50 -2.97 -14.30 2.70
N ARG A 51 -4.01 -14.92 3.26
CA ARG A 51 -4.59 -14.49 4.54
C ARG A 51 -3.70 -15.00 5.67
N ARG A 52 -3.16 -14.09 6.46
CA ARG A 52 -2.29 -14.42 7.61
C ARG A 52 -3.02 -14.12 8.92
N GLN A 53 -2.82 -14.97 9.91
CA GLN A 53 -3.27 -14.69 11.27
C GLN A 53 -2.58 -13.43 11.80
N GLY A 54 -3.31 -12.54 12.46
CA GLY A 54 -2.79 -11.27 12.97
C GLY A 54 -2.72 -10.13 11.94
N MET A 55 -3.19 -10.33 10.71
CA MET A 55 -3.35 -9.25 9.74
C MET A 55 -4.40 -8.25 10.23
N SER A 56 -4.01 -6.98 10.33
CA SER A 56 -4.92 -5.88 10.63
C SER A 56 -5.24 -5.13 9.34
N THR A 57 -6.47 -4.63 9.23
CA THR A 57 -6.92 -3.85 8.07
C THR A 57 -7.41 -2.47 8.51
N THR A 58 -7.30 -1.50 7.62
CA THR A 58 -7.89 -0.16 7.76
C THR A 58 -8.56 0.21 6.44
N SER A 59 -9.59 1.05 6.50
CA SER A 59 -10.24 1.55 5.30
C SER A 59 -9.29 2.43 4.51
N LEU A 60 -9.26 2.22 3.19
CA LEU A 60 -8.68 3.17 2.25
C LEU A 60 -9.65 4.33 2.06
N VAL A 61 -9.09 5.52 1.90
CA VAL A 61 -9.82 6.76 1.59
C VAL A 61 -9.52 7.13 0.15
N GLU A 62 -10.57 7.47 -0.60
CA GLU A 62 -10.46 7.94 -1.98
C GLU A 62 -10.81 9.43 -2.01
N TYR A 63 -9.94 10.22 -2.66
CA TYR A 63 -10.21 11.62 -2.96
C TYR A 63 -10.43 11.78 -4.45
N ARG A 64 -11.49 12.50 -4.82
CA ARG A 64 -11.84 12.69 -6.23
C ARG A 64 -10.70 13.37 -6.98
N GLY A 65 -10.20 12.71 -8.03
CA GLY A 65 -9.13 13.21 -8.88
C GLY A 65 -7.72 12.81 -8.42
N GLU A 66 -7.58 12.15 -7.28
CA GLU A 66 -6.31 11.64 -6.78
C GLU A 66 -6.17 10.14 -7.07
N SER A 67 -4.97 9.72 -7.45
CA SER A 67 -4.68 8.30 -7.73
C SER A 67 -4.02 7.57 -6.55
N HIS A 68 -3.58 8.30 -5.51
CA HIS A 68 -2.86 7.71 -4.39
C HIS A 68 -3.76 6.90 -3.45
N TYR A 69 -3.15 5.96 -2.72
CA TYR A 69 -3.81 5.28 -1.62
C TYR A 69 -3.69 6.11 -0.34
N TYR A 70 -4.84 6.52 0.21
CA TYR A 70 -4.88 7.26 1.46
C TYR A 70 -5.42 6.38 2.59
N VAL A 71 -4.89 6.58 3.80
CA VAL A 71 -5.41 6.03 5.04
C VAL A 71 -5.73 7.16 6.02
N ASN A 72 -6.64 6.92 6.96
CA ASN A 72 -6.90 7.87 8.03
C ASN A 72 -6.01 7.60 9.24
N LEU A 73 -4.89 8.32 9.34
CA LEU A 73 -3.97 8.22 10.47
C LEU A 73 -4.48 9.05 11.64
N VAL A 74 -4.84 8.38 12.75
CA VAL A 74 -5.36 9.03 13.96
C VAL A 74 -4.26 9.70 14.79
N GLY A 75 -3.03 9.15 14.74
CA GLY A 75 -1.89 9.73 15.42
C GLY A 75 -0.63 8.86 15.31
N ILE A 76 0.51 9.47 15.65
CA ILE A 76 1.81 8.82 15.75
C ILE A 76 2.27 9.00 17.20
N ILE A 77 2.73 7.92 17.83
CA ILE A 77 3.23 7.94 19.21
C ILE A 77 4.74 7.66 19.22
N PRO A 78 5.59 8.67 18.97
CA PRO A 78 7.00 8.59 19.30
C PRO A 78 7.16 8.75 20.83
N ARG A 79 7.65 7.70 21.51
CA ARG A 79 8.06 7.69 22.94
C ARG A 79 7.41 8.80 23.78
N GLU A 80 6.09 8.64 24.03
CA GLU A 80 5.26 9.45 24.94
C GLU A 80 4.80 10.85 24.48
N VAL A 81 5.09 11.30 23.26
CA VAL A 81 4.57 12.60 22.76
C VAL A 81 3.56 12.37 21.64
N PHE A 82 2.30 12.76 21.86
CA PHE A 82 1.27 12.70 20.83
C PHE A 82 1.35 13.95 19.94
N VAL A 83 1.75 13.80 18.68
CA VAL A 83 1.70 14.90 17.71
C VAL A 83 0.37 14.83 16.95
N ARG A 84 -0.60 15.67 17.32
CA ARG A 84 -1.76 15.99 16.47
C ARG A 84 -1.45 17.21 15.62
N ARG A 85 -1.41 17.07 14.30
CA ARG A 85 -1.54 18.22 13.39
C ARG A 85 -2.25 17.85 12.09
N GLY A 86 -3.23 18.68 11.73
CA GLY A 86 -3.82 18.80 10.40
C GLY A 86 -5.33 18.61 10.37
N HIS A 87 -6.07 19.68 10.06
CA HIS A 87 -7.50 19.65 9.72
C HIS A 87 -7.78 19.15 8.28
N ASN A 88 -6.73 18.79 7.52
CA ASN A 88 -6.80 18.39 6.11
C ASN A 88 -6.33 16.94 5.96
N THR A 89 -7.12 16.14 5.27
CA THR A 89 -7.32 14.72 5.57
C THR A 89 -6.47 13.78 4.70
N GLY A 90 -6.06 12.64 5.29
CA GLY A 90 -5.45 11.50 4.61
C GLY A 90 -3.92 11.42 4.75
N THR A 91 -3.40 10.21 4.90
CA THR A 91 -1.96 9.87 4.85
C THR A 91 -1.73 8.97 3.65
N ILE A 92 -0.77 9.32 2.80
CA ILE A 92 -0.45 8.57 1.59
C ILE A 92 0.46 7.38 1.91
N ILE A 93 0.20 6.24 1.27
CA ILE A 93 1.15 5.13 1.16
C ILE A 93 1.89 5.28 -0.16
N ASP A 94 3.19 5.51 -0.09
CA ASP A 94 4.07 5.66 -1.27
C ASP A 94 5.27 4.70 -1.15
N SER A 95 5.59 4.02 -2.26
CA SER A 95 6.76 3.16 -2.39
C SER A 95 8.02 3.90 -2.85
N GLY A 96 7.91 5.21 -3.08
CA GLY A 96 8.97 6.05 -3.60
C GLY A 96 8.96 6.06 -5.12
N ALA A 97 8.88 7.25 -5.69
CA ALA A 97 9.13 7.53 -7.09
C ALA A 97 9.82 8.89 -7.17
N ASP A 98 11.13 8.88 -7.40
CA ASP A 98 11.85 9.97 -8.05
C ASP A 98 12.17 9.53 -9.49
#